data_AF-A0A378TMV0-F1
#
_entry.id   AF-A0A378TMV0-F1
#
_cell.length_a   1.000
_cell.length_b   1.000
_cell.length_c   1.000
_cell.angle_alpha   90.00
_cell.angle_beta   90.00
_cell.angle_gamma   90.00
#
_symmetry.space_group_name_H-M   'P 1'
#
loop_
_entity.id
_entity.type
_entity.pdbx_description
1 polymer ?
#
loop_
_entity_poly.entity_id
_entity_poly.type
_entity_poly.pdbx_seq_one_letter_code
_entity_poly.pdbx_strand_id
1 'polypeptide(L)'
;MTEWPAIADHGLIGDLRTCALVSTTGTVNWFCAPRFDSPSIFGALLDPEEGGCWVLAPDGEVSRTQQFYFPNSAVLITRFLTPTA
;
A
#
# COMPACT_ATOMS: atom_id res chain seq x y z
N MET A 1 -5.33 -19.48 1.34
CA MET A 1 -4.01 -18.81 1.34
C MET A 1 -4.25 -17.46 0.70
N THR A 2 -4.23 -16.38 1.48
CA THR A 2 -4.29 -15.03 0.94
C THR A 2 -3.07 -14.85 0.05
N GLU A 3 -3.26 -14.66 -1.25
CA GLU A 3 -2.11 -14.35 -2.11
C GLU A 3 -1.58 -12.98 -1.68
N TRP A 4 -0.30 -12.92 -1.34
CA TRP A 4 0.34 -11.67 -1.02
C TRP A 4 0.63 -10.93 -2.32
N PRO A 5 0.38 -9.61 -2.41
CA PRO A 5 0.64 -8.87 -3.64
C PRO A 5 2.12 -9.02 -4.03
N ALA A 6 2.41 -9.13 -5.32
CA ALA A 6 3.78 -9.18 -5.76
C ALA A 6 4.48 -7.85 -5.44
N ILE A 7 5.81 -7.83 -5.34
CA ILE A 7 6.56 -6.59 -5.09
C ILE A 7 6.20 -5.51 -6.13
N ALA A 8 5.94 -5.91 -7.38
CA ALA A 8 5.51 -5.02 -8.46
C ALA A 8 4.14 -4.38 -8.25
N ASP A 9 3.29 -4.94 -7.37
CA ASP A 9 1.96 -4.42 -7.04
C ASP A 9 1.99 -3.38 -5.91
N HIS A 10 3.17 -2.81 -5.61
CA HIS A 10 3.33 -1.80 -4.57
C HIS A 10 3.83 -0.48 -5.15
N GLY A 11 3.14 0.60 -4.80
CA GLY A 11 3.62 1.96 -5.00
C GLY A 11 4.32 2.48 -3.75
N LEU A 12 5.41 3.20 -3.94
CA LEU A 12 6.13 3.93 -2.91
C LEU A 12 5.55 5.35 -2.74
N ILE A 13 5.21 5.73 -1.51
CA ILE A 13 4.91 7.13 -1.14
C ILE A 13 5.95 7.61 -0.12
N GLY A 14 6.22 8.91 -0.05
CA GLY A 14 7.19 9.45 0.91
C GLY A 14 7.24 10.97 0.94
N ASP A 15 7.93 11.50 1.94
CA ASP A 15 8.02 12.93 2.25
C ASP A 15 9.47 13.45 2.32
N LEU A 16 10.41 12.71 1.72
CA LEU A 16 11.87 12.89 1.79
C LEU A 16 12.51 12.57 3.15
N ARG A 17 11.72 12.32 4.21
CA ARG A 17 12.22 11.86 5.52
C ARG A 17 12.00 10.38 5.70
N THR A 18 10.90 9.86 5.16
CA THR A 18 10.57 8.44 5.15
C THR A 18 9.75 8.05 3.92
N CYS A 19 9.44 6.76 3.80
CA CYS A 19 8.53 6.20 2.82
C CYS A 19 7.63 5.10 3.41
N ALA A 20 6.54 4.83 2.70
CA ALA A 20 5.69 3.67 2.91
C ALA A 20 5.42 2.97 1.57
N LEU A 21 5.19 1.65 1.62
CA LEU A 21 4.75 0.86 0.47
C LEU A 21 3.26 0.61 0.56
N VAL A 22 2.55 0.93 -0.53
CA VAL A 22 1.11 0.82 -0.68
C VAL A 22 0.79 -0.18 -1.79
N SER A 23 0.22 -1.32 -1.41
CA SER A 23 -0.23 -2.33 -2.38
C SER A 23 -1.44 -1.87 -3.20
N THR A 24 -1.69 -2.54 -4.32
CA THR A 24 -2.92 -2.38 -5.14
C THR A 24 -4.20 -2.73 -4.39
N THR A 25 -4.14 -3.38 -3.22
CA THR A 25 -5.32 -3.67 -2.39
C THR A 25 -5.66 -2.53 -1.41
N GLY A 26 -4.89 -1.43 -1.41
CA GLY A 26 -5.08 -0.33 -0.45
C GLY A 26 -4.41 -0.57 0.90
N THR A 27 -3.51 -1.55 0.96
CA THR A 27 -2.79 -1.91 2.20
C THR A 27 -1.42 -1.25 2.24
N VAL A 28 -1.11 -0.57 3.34
CA VAL A 28 0.24 -0.15 3.74
C VAL A 28 0.88 -1.28 4.54
N ASN A 29 1.84 -1.99 3.94
CA ASN A 29 2.49 -3.15 4.55
C ASN A 29 3.94 -2.94 4.98
N TRP A 30 4.54 -1.81 4.58
CA TRP A 30 5.86 -1.40 5.02
C TRP A 30 5.84 0.09 5.32
N PHE A 31 6.24 0.47 6.53
CA PHE A 31 6.39 1.87 6.91
C PHE A 31 7.33 2.00 8.11
N CYS A 32 8.39 2.78 7.97
CA CYS A 32 9.30 3.13 9.06
C CYS A 32 9.12 4.61 9.40
N ALA A 33 8.74 4.98 10.62
CA ALA A 33 8.59 6.40 10.97
C ALA A 33 9.37 6.74 12.25
N PRO A 34 9.94 7.95 12.37
CA PRO A 34 9.82 9.08 11.44
C PRO A 34 10.87 9.12 10.31
N ARG A 35 11.81 8.16 10.28
CA ARG A 35 12.92 8.10 9.29
C ARG A 35 13.04 6.69 8.69
N PHE A 36 13.69 6.58 7.53
CA PHE A 36 13.93 5.30 6.85
C PHE A 36 14.64 4.23 7.71
N ASP A 37 15.53 4.66 8.61
CA ASP A 37 16.31 3.80 9.51
C ASP A 37 15.62 3.56 10.87
N SER A 38 14.39 4.04 11.05
CA SER A 38 13.61 3.79 12.26
C SER A 38 13.04 2.36 12.24
N PRO A 39 12.72 1.78 13.41
CA PRO A 39 11.95 0.55 13.46
C PRO A 39 10.66 0.64 12.63
N SER A 40 10.29 -0.44 11.98
CA SER A 40 9.08 -0.52 11.18
C SER A 40 7.83 -0.47 12.07
N ILE A 41 6.88 0.40 11.73
CA ILE A 41 5.52 0.37 12.27
C ILE A 41 4.71 -0.77 11.63
N PHE A 42 4.91 -0.96 10.32
CA PHE A 42 4.37 -2.09 9.55
C PHE A 42 5.51 -2.83 8.86
N GLY A 43 5.49 -4.16 8.98
CA GLY A 43 6.49 -5.09 8.48
C GLY A 43 5.89 -6.28 7.74
N ALA A 44 4.61 -6.22 7.35
CA ALA A 44 3.93 -7.30 6.66
C ALA A 44 4.54 -7.68 5.30
N LEU A 45 5.41 -6.84 4.73
CA LEU A 45 6.23 -7.21 3.58
C LEU A 45 7.20 -8.37 3.88
N LEU A 46 7.69 -8.49 5.12
CA LEU A 46 8.62 -9.55 5.55
C LEU A 46 7.89 -10.71 6.24
N ASP A 47 6.86 -10.39 7.03
CA ASP A 47 6.06 -11.36 7.75
C ASP A 47 4.56 -11.01 7.61
N PRO A 48 3.84 -11.62 6.66
CA PRO A 48 2.43 -11.32 6.42
C PRO A 48 1.50 -11.59 7.60
N GLU A 49 1.89 -12.44 8.56
CA GLU A 49 1.05 -12.84 9.69
C GLU A 49 1.27 -11.93 10.90
N GLU A 50 2.54 -11.67 11.25
CA GLU A 50 2.91 -10.93 12.47
C GLU A 50 3.38 -9.50 12.20
N GLY A 51 3.72 -9.17 10.96
CA GLY A 51 4.32 -7.88 10.59
C GLY A 51 3.38 -6.68 10.66
N GLY A 52 2.06 -6.91 10.69
CA GLY A 52 1.05 -5.87 10.79
C GLY A 52 0.96 -4.97 9.54
N CYS A 53 -0.22 -4.40 9.32
CA CYS A 53 -0.47 -3.49 8.20
C CYS A 53 -1.61 -2.52 8.53
N TRP A 54 -1.78 -1.52 7.68
CA TRP A 54 -2.96 -0.66 7.69
C TRP A 54 -3.68 -0.73 6.36
N VAL A 55 -5.00 -0.92 6.38
CA VAL A 55 -5.82 -1.14 5.19
C VAL A 55 -6.84 -0.01 5.05
N LEU A 56 -6.89 0.58 3.87
CA LEU A 56 -7.98 1.45 3.45
C LEU A 56 -8.50 0.99 2.09
N ALA A 57 -9.64 0.33 2.10
CA ALA A 57 -10.31 -0.19 0.91
C ALA A 57 -11.84 -0.06 1.07
N PRO A 58 -12.61 -0.05 -0.04
CA PRO A 58 -14.06 -0.09 0.02
C PRO A 58 -14.57 -1.33 0.75
N ASP A 59 -15.63 -1.17 1.52
CA ASP A 59 -16.39 -2.28 2.08
C ASP A 59 -17.33 -2.81 0.98
N GLY A 60 -16.90 -3.84 0.24
CA GLY A 60 -17.67 -4.43 -0.86
C GLY A 60 -16.82 -5.04 -1.97
N GLU A 61 -17.49 -5.47 -3.04
CA GLU A 61 -16.83 -6.07 -4.20
C GLU A 61 -16.05 -5.02 -5.01
N VAL A 62 -14.77 -5.28 -5.23
CA VAL A 62 -13.92 -4.51 -6.13
C VAL A 62 -13.78 -5.28 -7.44
N SER A 63 -14.42 -4.76 -8.49
CA SER A 63 -14.36 -5.35 -9.84
C SER A 63 -12.99 -5.17 -10.50
N ARG A 64 -12.30 -4.08 -10.17
CA ARG A 64 -10.99 -3.74 -10.73
C ARG A 64 -10.28 -2.71 -9.85
N THR A 65 -8.97 -2.87 -9.71
CA THR A 65 -8.09 -1.84 -9.17
C THR A 65 -7.18 -1.28 -10.25
N GLN A 66 -6.93 0.03 -10.21
CA GLN A 66 -5.89 0.68 -11.00
C GLN A 66 -4.99 1.48 -10.06
N GLN A 67 -3.69 1.25 -10.14
CA GLN A 67 -2.70 2.02 -9.40
C GLN A 67 -1.73 2.70 -10.38
N PHE A 68 -1.48 3.99 -10.18
CA PHE A 68 -0.53 4.75 -10.98
C PHE A 68 -0.07 6.01 -10.24
N TYR A 69 1.11 6.51 -10.60
CA TYR A 69 1.54 7.83 -10.16
C TYR A 69 0.88 8.91 -10.99
N PHE A 70 0.35 9.94 -10.34
CA PHE A 70 -0.17 11.10 -11.04
C PHE A 70 0.98 11.78 -11.83
N PRO A 71 0.77 12.13 -13.12
CA PRO A 71 1.85 12.58 -13.99
C PRO A 71 2.71 13.68 -13.37
N ASN A 72 4.04 13.54 -13.51
CA ASN A 72 5.03 14.49 -13.01
C ASN A 72 4.95 14.77 -11.49
N SER A 73 4.51 13.80 -10.68
CA SER A 73 4.42 13.93 -9.23
C SER A 73 4.73 12.62 -8.49
N ALA A 74 5.01 12.71 -7.19
CA ALA A 74 5.13 11.55 -6.30
C ALA A 74 3.78 11.10 -5.69
N VAL A 75 2.65 11.59 -6.24
CA VAL A 75 1.32 11.25 -5.74
C VAL A 75 0.90 9.90 -6.32
N LEU A 76 0.75 8.90 -5.46
CA LEU A 76 0.21 7.59 -5.83
C LEU A 76 -1.32 7.61 -5.78
N ILE A 77 -1.96 7.21 -6.88
CA ILE A 77 -3.41 7.04 -6.95
C ILE A 77 -3.71 5.55 -6.99
N THR A 78 -4.47 5.06 -6.00
CA THR A 78 -5.09 3.73 -6.00
C THR A 78 -6.59 3.93 -6.20
N ARG A 79 -7.11 3.48 -7.35
CA ARG A 79 -8.52 3.60 -7.71
C ARG A 79 -9.20 2.24 -7.68
N PHE A 80 -10.23 2.11 -6.85
CA PHE A 80 -11.10 0.95 -6.78
C PHE A 80 -12.36 1.20 -7.61
N LEU A 81 -12.70 0.27 -8.51
CA LEU A 81 -13.96 0.29 -9.24
C LEU A 81 -14.91 -0.73 -8.60
N THR A 82 -15.99 -0.24 -8.00
CA THR A 82 -17.04 -1.07 -7.42
C THR A 82 -18.23 -1.18 -8.39
N PRO A 83 -18.93 -2.34 -8.46
CA PRO A 83 -20.11 -2.51 -9.32
C PRO A 83 -21.28 -1.58 -8.98
N THR A 84 -21.32 -1.09 -7.74
CA THR A 84 -22.42 -0.27 -7.20
C THR A 84 -21.82 0.93 -6.45
N ALA A 85 -22.38 2.12 -6.68
CA ALA A 85 -22.17 3.32 -5.87
C ALA A 85 -23.34 3.49 -4.91
#